data_AF-A0A7Z0SS74-F1
#
_entry.id   AF-A0A7Z0SS74-F1
#
_cell.length_a   1.000
_cell.length_b   1.000
_cell.length_c   1.000
_cell.angle_alpha   90.00
_cell.angle_beta   90.00
_cell.angle_gamma   90.00
#
_symmetry.space_group_name_H-M   'P 1'
#
loop_
_entity.id
_entity.type
_entity.pdbx_description
1 polymer ?
#
loop_
_entity_poly.entity_id
_entity_poly.type
_entity_poly.pdbx_seq_one_letter_code
_entity_poly.pdbx_strand_id
1 'polypeptide(L)'
;MFDEAVTEGASRYKAAAMIDVSERTLKRWRSGCGAVVEDQRPHAVQGSQSHQLTHEEERAILSACNRPEYQSLPPSQIVPLLADQGAYLASESSFYRVLKKHQQQHHRGRMKPRRQVPEPTSFTATGPN
;
A
#
# COMPACT_ATOMS: atom_id res chain seq x y z
N MET A 1 11.25 33.31 -0.25
CA MET A 1 10.92 32.60 -1.51
C MET A 1 9.50 32.89 -2.03
N PHE A 2 8.38 32.39 -1.48
CA PHE A 2 7.04 32.78 -1.99
C PHE A 2 6.65 34.22 -1.64
N ASP A 3 6.65 34.57 -0.34
CA ASP A 3 6.22 35.90 0.11
C ASP A 3 7.18 36.99 -0.41
N GLU A 4 8.47 36.68 -0.46
CA GLU A 4 9.52 37.52 -1.06
C GLU A 4 9.27 37.82 -2.55
N ALA A 5 8.99 36.80 -3.37
CA ALA A 5 8.65 37.00 -4.78
C ALA A 5 7.36 37.83 -4.95
N VAL A 6 6.38 37.66 -4.07
CA VAL A 6 5.14 38.46 -4.09
C VAL A 6 5.41 39.90 -3.66
N THR A 7 6.28 40.16 -2.68
CA THR A 7 6.69 41.52 -2.30
C THR A 7 7.50 42.22 -3.40
N GLU A 8 8.24 41.46 -4.21
CA GLU A 8 8.96 41.96 -5.40
C GLU A 8 8.04 42.16 -6.62
N GLY A 9 6.74 41.88 -6.50
CA GLY A 9 5.74 42.16 -7.53
C GLY A 9 5.34 40.95 -8.41
N ALA A 10 5.80 39.74 -8.08
CA ALA A 10 5.36 38.55 -8.80
C ALA A 10 3.87 38.24 -8.56
N SER A 11 3.18 37.80 -9.62
CA SER A 11 1.82 37.28 -9.48
C SER A 11 1.81 36.06 -8.55
N ARG A 12 0.91 36.05 -7.56
CA ARG A 12 0.76 34.98 -6.56
C ARG A 12 0.61 33.60 -7.20
N TYR A 13 -0.12 33.50 -8.31
CA TYR A 13 -0.28 32.23 -9.05
C TYR A 13 1.05 31.73 -9.63
N LYS A 14 1.87 32.62 -10.20
CA LYS A 14 3.18 32.28 -10.76
C LYS A 14 4.17 31.86 -9.67
N ALA A 15 4.20 32.59 -8.56
CA ALA A 15 5.04 32.25 -7.41
C ALA A 15 4.62 30.91 -6.78
N ALA A 16 3.32 30.59 -6.75
CA ALA A 16 2.80 29.32 -6.24
C ALA A 16 3.15 28.14 -7.16
N ALA A 17 3.08 28.35 -8.48
CA ALA A 17 3.45 27.34 -9.48
C ALA A 17 4.93 26.93 -9.39
N MET A 18 5.83 27.86 -9.05
CA MET A 18 7.27 27.58 -8.90
C MET A 18 7.59 26.59 -7.77
N ILE A 19 6.73 26.51 -6.74
CA ILE A 19 6.87 25.59 -5.61
C ILE A 19 5.93 24.39 -5.71
N ASP A 20 5.29 24.19 -6.87
CA ASP A 20 4.33 23.12 -7.14
C ASP A 20 3.17 23.07 -6.12
N VAL A 21 2.77 24.23 -5.58
CA VAL A 21 1.66 24.34 -4.62
C VAL A 21 0.58 25.23 -5.24
N SER A 22 -0.69 24.84 -5.13
CA SER A 22 -1.78 25.72 -5.56
C SER A 22 -1.92 26.94 -4.64
N GLU A 23 -2.29 28.10 -5.20
CA GLU A 23 -2.50 29.33 -4.41
C GLU A 23 -3.53 29.11 -3.28
N ARG A 24 -4.55 28.28 -3.52
CA ARG A 24 -5.57 27.91 -2.53
C ARG A 24 -4.96 27.17 -1.34
N THR A 25 -4.00 26.28 -1.57
CA THR A 25 -3.29 25.56 -0.51
C THR A 25 -2.42 26.50 0.30
N LEU A 26 -1.68 27.41 -0.34
CA LEU A 26 -0.89 28.44 0.37
C LEU A 26 -1.76 29.38 1.19
N LYS A 27 -2.94 29.78 0.69
CA LYS A 27 -3.93 30.56 1.45
C LYS A 27 -4.40 29.79 2.69
N ARG A 28 -4.62 28.48 2.59
CA ARG A 28 -5.02 27.62 3.72
C ARG A 28 -3.91 27.49 4.77
N TRP A 29 -2.65 27.50 4.35
CA TRP A 29 -1.48 27.40 5.23
C TRP A 29 -1.08 28.73 5.89
N ARG A 30 -1.80 29.83 5.61
CA ARG A 30 -1.58 31.08 6.33
C ARG A 30 -2.24 31.01 7.70
N SER A 31 -1.47 31.31 8.74
CA SER A 31 -2.03 31.55 10.07
C SER A 31 -2.91 32.81 10.08
N GLY A 32 -3.72 32.99 11.13
CA GLY A 32 -4.53 34.21 11.32
C GLY A 32 -3.73 35.53 11.33
N CYS A 33 -2.41 35.47 11.50
CA CYS A 33 -1.49 36.60 11.38
C CYS A 33 -0.96 36.85 9.94
N GLY A 34 -1.42 36.09 8.94
CA GLY A 34 -1.14 36.33 7.53
C GLY A 34 0.16 35.72 7.00
N ALA A 35 1.04 35.18 7.84
CA ALA A 35 2.26 34.49 7.44
C ALA A 35 1.97 33.04 6.97
N VAL A 36 2.59 32.61 5.87
CA VAL A 36 2.58 31.20 5.45
C VAL A 36 3.43 30.42 6.45
N VAL A 37 2.79 29.57 7.24
CA VAL A 37 3.51 28.58 8.06
C VAL A 37 4.17 27.60 7.09
N GLU A 38 5.39 27.19 7.40
CA GLU A 38 6.18 26.13 6.75
C GLU A 38 5.35 25.05 6.04
N ASP A 39 5.89 24.44 4.97
CA ASP A 39 5.19 23.42 4.18
C ASP A 39 4.45 22.40 5.07
N GLN A 40 3.12 22.41 5.00
CA GLN A 40 2.27 21.57 5.84
C GLN A 40 1.94 20.22 5.20
N ARG A 41 2.49 19.89 4.01
CA ARG A 41 2.31 18.55 3.39
C ARG A 41 2.79 17.42 4.32
N PRO A 42 3.95 17.51 4.98
CA PRO A 42 4.42 16.44 5.87
C PRO A 42 3.56 16.30 7.13
N HIS A 43 2.92 17.39 7.56
CA HIS A 43 2.09 17.46 8.76
C HIS A 43 0.62 17.11 8.50
N ALA A 44 0.28 16.69 7.28
CA ALA A 44 -1.08 16.24 6.97
C ALA A 44 -1.44 15.04 7.85
N VAL A 45 -2.47 15.21 8.68
CA VAL A 45 -2.97 14.13 9.54
C VAL A 45 -3.43 12.98 8.65
N GLN A 46 -2.70 11.87 8.69
CA GLN A 46 -3.12 10.62 8.09
C GLN A 46 -4.33 10.11 8.87
N GLY A 47 -5.54 10.35 8.35
CA GLY A 47 -6.76 9.86 8.96
C GLY A 47 -6.84 8.34 8.88
N SER A 48 -7.04 7.68 10.02
CA SER A 48 -7.41 6.26 10.04
C SER A 48 -8.71 6.08 9.28
N GLN A 49 -8.74 5.13 8.34
CA GLN A 49 -9.96 4.81 7.61
C GLN A 49 -10.87 3.99 8.53
N SER A 50 -12.19 4.16 8.45
CA SER A 50 -13.17 3.42 9.27
C SER A 50 -13.04 1.90 9.17
N HIS A 51 -12.56 1.39 8.04
CA HIS A 51 -12.36 -0.05 7.76
C HIS A 51 -10.91 -0.51 7.93
N GLN A 52 -10.06 0.33 8.53
CA GLN A 52 -8.70 -0.05 8.83
C GLN A 52 -8.71 -1.11 9.94
N LEU A 53 -8.06 -2.25 9.68
CA LEU A 53 -7.90 -3.29 10.69
C LEU A 53 -7.15 -2.73 11.89
N THR A 54 -7.72 -2.97 13.06
CA THR A 54 -7.06 -2.73 14.34
C THR A 54 -5.91 -3.71 14.53
N HIS A 55 -4.98 -3.37 15.42
CA HIS A 55 -3.86 -4.24 15.76
C HIS A 55 -4.34 -5.57 16.41
N GLU A 56 -5.53 -5.60 16.99
CA GLU A 56 -6.15 -6.82 17.55
C GLU A 56 -6.67 -7.73 16.45
N GLU A 57 -7.37 -7.19 15.46
CA GLU A 57 -7.85 -7.94 14.29
C GLU A 57 -6.69 -8.48 13.45
N GLU A 58 -5.64 -7.68 13.22
CA GLU A 58 -4.43 -8.15 12.53
C GLU A 58 -3.79 -9.34 13.26
N ARG A 59 -3.71 -9.29 14.59
CA ARG A 59 -3.20 -10.41 15.40
C ARG A 59 -4.11 -11.62 15.31
N ALA A 60 -5.42 -11.46 15.37
CA ALA A 60 -6.37 -12.57 15.22
C ALA A 60 -6.21 -13.28 13.86
N ILE A 61 -6.03 -12.51 12.78
CA ILE A 61 -5.75 -13.06 11.44
C ILE A 61 -4.43 -13.84 11.43
N LEU A 62 -3.35 -13.30 12.00
CA LEU A 62 -2.07 -14.00 12.07
C LEU A 62 -2.15 -15.28 12.90
N SER A 63 -2.82 -15.22 14.05
CA SER A 63 -3.05 -16.38 14.90
C SER A 63 -3.81 -17.46 14.14
N ALA A 64 -4.90 -17.11 13.44
CA ALA A 64 -5.66 -18.04 12.62
C ALA A 64 -4.77 -18.69 11.53
N CYS A 65 -4.02 -17.88 10.76
CA CYS A 65 -3.13 -18.38 9.71
C CYS A 65 -1.99 -19.30 10.22
N ASN A 66 -1.60 -19.18 11.49
CA ASN A 66 -0.51 -19.95 12.09
C ASN A 66 -1.01 -21.11 12.98
N ARG A 67 -2.32 -21.35 13.05
CA ARG A 67 -2.86 -22.56 13.68
C ARG A 67 -2.37 -23.81 12.93
N PRO A 68 -2.11 -24.93 13.62
CA PRO A 68 -1.59 -26.15 13.00
C PRO A 68 -2.51 -26.69 11.89
N GLU A 69 -3.82 -26.50 12.03
CA GLU A 69 -4.84 -26.88 11.05
C GLU A 69 -4.72 -26.08 9.73
N TYR A 70 -4.26 -24.83 9.80
CA TYR A 70 -4.28 -23.87 8.70
C TYR A 70 -2.89 -23.44 8.21
N GLN A 71 -1.81 -23.82 8.92
CA GLN A 71 -0.44 -23.37 8.65
C GLN A 71 0.00 -23.59 7.19
N SER A 72 -0.44 -24.69 6.59
CA SER A 72 -0.10 -25.12 5.24
C SER A 72 -1.09 -24.64 4.18
N LEU A 73 -2.20 -24.00 4.58
CA LEU A 73 -3.26 -23.57 3.69
C LEU A 73 -3.07 -22.09 3.30
N PRO A 74 -3.40 -21.70 2.06
CA PRO A 74 -3.47 -20.30 1.66
C PRO A 74 -4.74 -19.61 2.21
N PRO A 75 -4.75 -18.28 2.32
CA PRO A 75 -5.93 -17.51 2.70
C PRO A 75 -7.21 -17.84 1.92
N SER A 76 -7.08 -18.18 0.63
CA SER A 76 -8.20 -18.60 -0.23
C SER A 76 -8.94 -19.85 0.28
N GLN A 77 -8.25 -20.69 1.06
CA GLN A 77 -8.83 -21.88 1.69
C GLN A 77 -9.21 -21.63 3.16
N ILE A 78 -8.42 -20.83 3.89
CA ILE A 78 -8.67 -20.52 5.30
C ILE A 78 -9.98 -19.74 5.48
N VAL A 79 -10.22 -18.72 4.65
CA VAL A 79 -11.40 -17.84 4.81
C VAL A 79 -12.72 -18.60 4.64
N PRO A 80 -12.91 -19.46 3.61
CA PRO A 80 -14.08 -20.33 3.53
C PRO A 80 -14.22 -21.27 4.74
N LEU A 81 -13.14 -21.91 5.18
CA LEU A 81 -13.18 -22.83 6.34
C LEU A 81 -13.60 -22.12 7.64
N LEU A 82 -13.14 -20.87 7.85
CA LEU A 82 -13.59 -20.06 8.98
C LEU A 82 -15.08 -19.69 8.85
N ALA A 83 -15.53 -19.35 7.64
CA ALA A 83 -16.93 -19.03 7.38
C ALA A 83 -17.85 -20.25 7.62
N ASP A 84 -17.43 -21.45 7.23
CA ASP A 84 -18.13 -22.70 7.51
C ASP A 84 -18.25 -22.98 9.03
N GLN A 85 -17.28 -22.51 9.81
CA GLN A 85 -17.31 -22.54 11.28
C GLN A 85 -18.08 -21.36 11.90
N GLY A 86 -18.69 -20.50 11.09
CA GLY A 86 -19.41 -19.31 11.53
C GLY A 86 -18.53 -18.16 12.01
N ALA A 87 -17.23 -18.19 11.74
CA ALA A 87 -16.26 -17.18 12.15
C ALA A 87 -15.85 -16.29 10.97
N TYR A 88 -16.09 -14.98 11.07
CA TYR A 88 -15.60 -13.99 10.09
C TYR A 88 -14.60 -13.05 10.74
N LEU A 89 -13.34 -13.07 10.28
CA LEU A 89 -12.30 -12.15 10.74
C LEU A 89 -12.11 -10.98 9.77
N ALA A 90 -11.95 -11.27 8.47
CA ALA A 90 -11.78 -10.27 7.42
C ALA A 90 -11.93 -10.92 6.03
N SER A 91 -11.91 -10.09 4.98
CA SER A 91 -11.86 -10.56 3.59
C SER A 91 -10.54 -11.26 3.25
N GLU A 92 -10.57 -12.11 2.22
CA GLU A 92 -9.37 -12.79 1.70
C GLU A 92 -8.24 -11.81 1.34
N SER A 93 -8.58 -10.69 0.69
CA SER A 93 -7.61 -9.63 0.35
C SER A 93 -6.96 -9.01 1.59
N SER A 94 -7.69 -8.92 2.69
CA SER A 94 -7.17 -8.44 3.97
C SER A 94 -6.22 -9.44 4.60
N PHE A 95 -6.51 -10.74 4.54
CA PHE A 95 -5.58 -11.79 4.97
C PHE A 95 -4.26 -11.71 4.21
N TYR A 96 -4.29 -11.62 2.87
CA TYR A 96 -3.07 -11.46 2.09
C TYR A 96 -2.30 -10.18 2.46
N ARG A 97 -3.01 -9.06 2.68
CA ARG A 97 -2.37 -7.79 3.07
C ARG A 97 -1.67 -7.89 4.42
N VAL A 98 -2.29 -8.54 5.42
CA VAL A 98 -1.69 -8.78 6.74
C VAL A 98 -0.49 -9.73 6.63
N LEU A 99 -0.62 -10.85 5.90
CA LEU A 99 0.50 -11.77 5.69
C LEU A 99 1.68 -11.09 4.98
N LYS A 100 1.41 -10.23 3.99
CA LYS A 100 2.45 -9.45 3.30
C LYS A 100 3.15 -8.47 4.25
N LYS A 101 2.39 -7.75 5.07
CA LYS A 101 2.92 -6.80 6.08
C LYS A 101 3.86 -7.50 7.07
N HIS A 102 3.54 -8.73 7.45
CA HIS A 102 4.35 -9.54 8.38
C HIS A 102 5.36 -10.45 7.70
N GLN A 103 5.57 -10.32 6.37
CA GLN A 103 6.50 -11.16 5.61
C GLN A 103 6.20 -12.68 5.72
N GLN A 104 4.93 -13.05 5.92
CA GLN A 104 4.46 -14.44 6.02
C GLN A 104 3.70 -14.91 4.77
N GLN A 105 3.76 -14.13 3.68
CA GLN A 105 3.20 -14.50 2.37
C GLN A 105 4.19 -15.40 1.59
N HIS A 106 4.71 -16.43 2.26
CA HIS A 106 5.52 -17.46 1.62
C HIS A 106 4.64 -18.55 1.03
N HIS A 107 5.25 -19.41 0.21
CA HIS A 107 4.57 -20.57 -0.33
C HIS A 107 4.11 -21.49 0.82
N ARG A 108 2.80 -21.65 0.98
CA ARG A 108 2.18 -22.53 1.97
C ARG A 108 1.79 -23.85 1.30
N GLY A 109 2.13 -24.96 1.92
CA GLY A 109 1.87 -26.30 1.39
C GLY A 109 3.02 -26.90 0.57
N ARG A 110 2.79 -28.13 0.09
CA ARG A 110 3.83 -29.01 -0.48
C ARG A 110 4.19 -28.71 -1.94
N MET A 111 3.59 -27.68 -2.55
CA MET A 111 3.89 -27.33 -3.93
C MET A 111 5.36 -26.90 -4.04
N LYS A 112 6.07 -27.44 -5.03
CA LYS A 112 7.47 -27.09 -5.27
C LYS A 112 7.57 -25.61 -5.63
N PRO A 113 8.59 -24.89 -5.15
CA PRO A 113 8.83 -23.53 -5.60
C PRO A 113 8.96 -23.52 -7.13
N ARG A 114 8.52 -22.42 -7.76
CA ARG A 114 8.65 -22.25 -9.22
C ARG A 114 10.10 -22.50 -9.62
N ARG A 115 10.32 -23.53 -10.44
CA ARG A 115 11.63 -23.81 -11.03
C ARG A 115 11.87 -22.80 -12.15
N GLN A 116 13.04 -22.19 -12.17
CA GLN A 116 13.50 -21.46 -13.36
C GLN A 116 13.79 -22.50 -14.45
N VAL A 117 13.00 -22.48 -15.52
CA VAL A 117 13.19 -23.35 -16.69
C VAL A 117 13.88 -22.50 -17.76
N PRO A 118 15.04 -22.92 -18.28
CA PRO A 118 15.67 -22.21 -19.39
C PRO A 118 14.75 -22.25 -20.62
N GLU A 119 14.81 -21.22 -21.45
CA GLU A 119 14.06 -21.19 -22.71
C GLU A 119 14.43 -22.41 -23.57
N PRO A 120 13.46 -23.02 -24.27
CA PRO A 120 13.74 -24.18 -25.11
C PRO A 120 14.67 -23.80 -26.25
N THR A 121 15.66 -24.65 -26.52
CA THR A 121 16.59 -24.49 -27.66
C THR A 121 15.80 -24.61 -28.97
N SER A 122 15.59 -23.50 -29.66
CA SER A 122 15.02 -23.49 -31.02
C SER A 122 16.12 -23.73 -32.05
N PHE A 123 15.96 -24.75 -32.90
CA PHE A 123 16.79 -24.92 -34.09
C PHE A 123 16.04 -24.36 -35.30
N THR A 124 16.64 -23.40 -36.00
CA THR A 124 16.12 -22.86 -37.26
C THR A 124 16.91 -23.50 -38.40
N ALA A 125 16.21 -24.12 -39.36
CA ALA A 125 16.84 -24.65 -40.57
C ALA A 125 17.21 -23.49 -41.51
N THR A 126 18.50 -23.38 -41.86
CA THR A 126 19.03 -22.29 -42.71
C THR A 126 19.00 -22.63 -44.21
N GLY A 127 18.54 -23.82 -44.61
CA GLY A 127 18.47 -24.19 -46.04
C GLY A 127 17.81 -25.54 -46.32
N PRO A 128 17.35 -25.77 -47.57
CA PRO A 128 16.79 -27.04 -48.02
C PRO A 128 17.89 -28.09 -48.30
N ASN A 129 17.49 -29.37 -48.27
CA ASN A 129 18.33 -30.54 -48.56
C ASN A 129 18.73 -30.64 -50.04
#